data_AF-A0A1D6L7G1-F1
#
_entry.id   AF-A0A1D6L7G1-F1
#
_cell.length_a   1.000
_cell.length_b   1.000
_cell.length_c   1.000
_cell.angle_alpha   90.00
_cell.angle_beta   90.00
_cell.angle_gamma   90.00
#
_symmetry.space_group_name_H-M   'P 1'
#
loop_
_entity.id
_entity.type
_entity.pdbx_description
1 polymer ?
#
loop_
_entity_poly.entity_id
_entity_poly.type
_entity_poly.pdbx_seq_one_letter_code
_entity_poly.pdbx_strand_id
1 'polypeptide(L)'
;MFVKEGEGVIVLLRGGKRESFCVREGDVMVIPAGAVVYSANTHGRHYEITGDECPHLRLLDMDVGLANIARGSMMAPSYNTRANKIAIVLKGQGYFEMACPHVSGGRSSPRRERGHGREEEEEREEEQGGGGGQKSRSYRQVKSRIREGSVIVIPAGHPTALVAGEDKNLAVLCFEVNASFDDKVFLAGTNSALQKMDRPAKLLAFGADEEQQVDRVIGAQKDAVFLRGPQSHRVSSV
;
A
#
# COMPACT_ATOMS: atom_id res chain seq x y z
N MET A 1 -7.62 -3.84 19.42
CA MET A 1 -7.84 -2.64 18.58
C MET A 1 -8.37 -1.53 19.47
N PHE A 2 -7.84 -0.31 19.33
CA PHE A 2 -8.32 0.88 20.05
C PHE A 2 -8.85 1.89 19.03
N VAL A 3 -10.04 2.42 19.27
CA VAL A 3 -10.67 3.42 18.41
C VAL A 3 -10.25 4.79 18.89
N LYS A 4 -9.24 5.32 18.21
CA LYS A 4 -8.58 6.56 18.62
C LYS A 4 -9.42 7.81 18.35
N GLU A 5 -10.26 7.80 17.31
CA GLU A 5 -11.12 8.92 16.92
C GLU A 5 -12.22 8.43 15.96
N GLY A 6 -13.39 9.08 15.99
CA GLY A 6 -14.50 8.83 15.07
C GLY A 6 -15.44 7.70 15.48
N GLU A 7 -16.45 7.45 14.64
CA GLU A 7 -17.42 6.36 14.80
C GLU A 7 -17.37 5.42 13.58
N GLY A 8 -17.54 4.12 13.82
CA GLY A 8 -17.50 3.13 12.75
C GLY A 8 -18.22 1.85 13.14
N VAL A 9 -18.32 0.93 12.18
CA VAL A 9 -18.80 -0.43 12.43
C VAL A 9 -17.67 -1.39 12.14
N ILE A 10 -17.16 -2.06 13.17
CA ILE A 10 -16.24 -3.18 13.01
C ILE A 10 -17.08 -4.46 12.93
N VAL A 11 -16.84 -5.26 11.90
CA VAL A 11 -17.46 -6.57 11.75
C VAL A 11 -16.43 -7.64 12.04
N LEU A 12 -16.66 -8.46 13.06
CA LEU A 12 -15.88 -9.65 13.34
C LEU A 12 -16.61 -10.88 12.76
N LEU A 13 -15.88 -11.72 12.05
CA LEU A 13 -16.34 -13.02 11.60
C LEU A 13 -15.56 -14.10 12.35
N ARG A 14 -16.25 -14.96 13.12
CA ARG A 14 -15.63 -16.09 13.84
C ARG A 14 -16.55 -17.31 13.81
N GLY A 15 -16.02 -18.46 13.37
CA GLY A 15 -16.79 -19.72 13.32
C GLY A 15 -18.08 -19.63 12.49
N GLY A 16 -18.08 -18.82 11.42
CA GLY A 16 -19.26 -18.57 10.59
C GLY A 16 -20.28 -17.59 11.17
N LYS A 17 -20.07 -17.08 12.40
CA LYS A 17 -20.91 -16.04 13.01
C LYS A 17 -20.37 -14.66 12.69
N ARG A 18 -21.28 -13.76 12.33
CA ARG A 18 -21.02 -12.33 12.07
C ARG A 18 -21.49 -11.51 13.24
N GLU A 19 -20.57 -10.79 13.86
CA GLU A 19 -20.87 -9.84 14.93
C GLU A 19 -20.44 -8.45 14.47
N SER A 20 -21.33 -7.46 14.61
CA SER A 20 -21.07 -6.08 14.20
C SER A 20 -21.08 -5.21 15.45
N PHE A 21 -20.02 -4.42 15.61
CA PHE A 21 -19.80 -3.56 16.76
C PHE A 21 -19.79 -2.12 16.26
N CYS A 22 -20.76 -1.33 16.71
CA CYS A 22 -20.65 0.12 16.60
C CYS A 22 -19.57 0.55 17.59
N VAL A 23 -18.50 1.14 17.07
CA VAL A 23 -17.38 1.60 17.87
C VAL A 23 -17.26 3.11 17.78
N ARG A 24 -16.85 3.71 18.89
CA ARG A 24 -16.68 5.15 19.07
C ARG A 24 -15.28 5.44 19.59
N GLU A 25 -14.87 6.68 19.44
CA GLU A 25 -13.66 7.20 20.06
C GLU A 25 -13.57 6.80 21.54
N GLY A 26 -12.43 6.23 21.93
CA GLY A 26 -12.17 5.71 23.26
C GLY A 26 -12.42 4.20 23.41
N ASP A 27 -13.13 3.56 22.48
CA ASP A 27 -13.45 2.14 22.60
C ASP A 27 -12.20 1.26 22.43
N VAL A 28 -12.03 0.30 23.34
CA VAL A 28 -11.02 -0.76 23.25
C VAL A 28 -11.73 -2.06 22.92
N MET A 29 -11.48 -2.60 21.74
CA MET A 29 -12.02 -3.88 21.29
C MET A 29 -10.92 -4.94 21.27
N VAL A 30 -11.10 -6.01 22.04
CA VAL A 30 -10.26 -7.21 21.91
C VAL A 30 -10.72 -7.97 20.67
N ILE A 31 -9.87 -8.07 19.66
CA ILE A 31 -10.11 -8.92 18.50
C ILE A 31 -9.65 -10.32 18.92
N PRO A 32 -10.57 -11.30 19.06
CA PRO A 32 -10.16 -12.66 19.42
C PRO A 32 -9.23 -13.21 18.33
N ALA A 33 -8.19 -13.95 18.73
CA ALA A 33 -7.42 -14.73 17.77
C ALA A 33 -8.37 -15.61 16.93
N GLY A 34 -8.20 -15.58 15.61
CA GLY A 34 -9.11 -16.26 14.68
C GLY A 34 -10.29 -15.42 14.16
N ALA A 35 -10.24 -14.09 14.26
CA ALA A 35 -11.30 -13.20 13.76
C ALA A 35 -10.87 -12.37 12.54
N VAL A 36 -11.68 -12.41 11.48
CA VAL A 36 -11.39 -11.74 10.20
C VAL A 36 -11.54 -10.24 10.37
N VAL A 37 -10.49 -9.48 10.04
CA VAL A 37 -10.55 -8.02 10.03
C VAL A 37 -11.18 -7.54 8.72
N TYR A 38 -12.37 -6.95 8.83
CA TYR A 38 -13.13 -6.41 7.71
C TYR A 38 -13.00 -4.88 7.65
N SER A 39 -12.45 -4.37 6.56
CA SER A 39 -12.46 -2.93 6.26
C SER A 39 -13.36 -2.66 5.06
N ALA A 40 -14.39 -1.82 5.21
CA ALA A 40 -15.23 -1.44 4.09
C ALA A 40 -15.87 -0.06 4.25
N ASN A 41 -16.09 0.59 3.11
CA ASN A 41 -16.88 1.81 2.97
C ASN A 41 -17.55 1.83 1.58
N THR A 42 -18.08 2.98 1.16
CA THR A 42 -18.71 3.16 -0.15
C THR A 42 -17.74 2.99 -1.33
N HIS A 43 -16.43 3.04 -1.09
CA HIS A 43 -15.36 2.99 -2.09
C HIS A 43 -14.70 1.61 -2.22
N GLY A 44 -14.95 0.69 -1.30
CA GLY A 44 -14.42 -0.66 -1.41
C GLY A 44 -14.55 -1.48 -0.15
N ARG A 45 -14.06 -2.71 -0.23
CA ARG A 45 -13.99 -3.65 0.89
C ARG A 45 -12.74 -4.52 0.81
N HIS A 46 -12.17 -4.84 1.96
CA HIS A 46 -11.01 -5.71 2.15
C HIS A 46 -11.35 -6.78 3.17
N TYR A 47 -11.03 -8.02 2.83
CA TYR A 47 -11.04 -9.18 3.72
C TYR A 47 -9.62 -9.69 3.85
N GLU A 48 -9.20 -10.10 5.03
CA GLU A 48 -7.86 -10.62 5.29
C GLU A 48 -7.98 -11.86 6.16
N ILE A 49 -7.26 -12.92 5.78
CA ILE A 49 -7.12 -14.14 6.55
C ILE A 49 -5.67 -14.22 7.00
N THR A 50 -5.42 -14.19 8.30
CA THR A 50 -4.06 -14.21 8.85
C THR A 50 -3.64 -15.57 9.39
N GLY A 51 -2.35 -15.71 9.72
CA GLY A 51 -1.82 -16.86 10.47
C GLY A 51 -2.49 -17.11 11.84
N ASP A 52 -3.19 -16.13 12.40
CA ASP A 52 -4.01 -16.31 13.60
C ASP A 52 -5.32 -17.04 13.34
N GLU A 53 -5.80 -17.02 12.11
CA GLU A 53 -7.06 -17.63 11.69
C GLU A 53 -6.85 -18.96 11.00
N CYS A 54 -5.74 -19.07 10.26
CA CYS A 54 -5.36 -20.30 9.57
C CYS A 54 -3.96 -20.73 10.02
N PRO A 55 -3.83 -21.80 10.83
CA PRO A 55 -2.52 -22.32 11.22
C PRO A 55 -1.61 -22.71 10.05
N HIS A 56 -2.18 -23.11 8.91
CA HIS A 56 -1.40 -23.38 7.69
C HIS A 56 -0.75 -22.11 7.15
N LEU A 57 -1.45 -20.97 7.20
CA LEU A 57 -0.90 -19.66 6.82
C LEU A 57 0.21 -19.23 7.78
N ARG A 58 0.06 -19.51 9.08
CA ARG A 58 1.12 -19.29 10.07
C ARG A 58 2.38 -20.10 9.78
N LEU A 59 2.23 -21.39 9.45
CA LEU A 59 3.35 -22.27 9.11
C LEU A 59 4.10 -21.79 7.87
N LEU A 60 3.40 -21.14 6.94
CA LEU A 60 3.97 -20.59 5.71
C LEU A 60 4.49 -19.14 5.88
N ASP A 61 4.28 -18.52 7.04
CA ASP A 61 4.53 -17.10 7.28
C ASP A 61 3.85 -16.20 6.23
N MET A 62 2.55 -16.43 6.02
CA MET A 62 1.76 -15.76 5.01
C MET A 62 0.41 -15.27 5.53
N ASP A 63 -0.10 -14.19 4.95
CA ASP A 63 -1.48 -13.75 5.07
C ASP A 63 -2.13 -13.68 3.67
N VAL A 64 -3.47 -13.80 3.60
CA VAL A 64 -4.22 -13.78 2.34
C VAL A 64 -5.34 -12.74 2.40
N GLY A 65 -5.30 -11.77 1.50
CA GLY A 65 -6.28 -10.70 1.40
C GLY A 65 -7.11 -10.73 0.12
N LEU A 66 -8.36 -10.30 0.17
CA LEU A 66 -9.20 -10.02 -0.99
C LEU A 66 -9.72 -8.59 -0.92
N ALA A 67 -9.25 -7.75 -1.84
CA ALA A 67 -9.74 -6.38 -2.01
C ALA A 67 -10.74 -6.31 -3.17
N ASN A 68 -11.86 -5.63 -2.96
CA ASN A 68 -12.77 -5.21 -4.03
C ASN A 68 -12.95 -3.70 -3.96
N ILE A 69 -12.34 -3.00 -4.92
CA ILE A 69 -12.35 -1.55 -5.05
C ILE A 69 -13.50 -1.16 -5.99
N ALA A 70 -14.37 -0.25 -5.55
CA ALA A 70 -15.47 0.24 -6.37
C ALA A 70 -14.95 0.96 -7.62
N ARG A 71 -15.72 0.95 -8.71
CA ARG A 71 -15.37 1.71 -9.92
C ARG A 71 -15.11 3.19 -9.58
N GLY A 72 -14.06 3.77 -10.15
CA GLY A 72 -13.64 5.15 -9.86
C GLY A 72 -13.13 5.38 -8.44
N SER A 73 -12.88 4.32 -7.66
CA SER A 73 -12.27 4.38 -6.33
C SER A 73 -10.83 3.89 -6.34
N MET A 74 -10.14 4.09 -5.22
CA MET A 74 -8.79 3.60 -5.00
C MET A 74 -8.62 3.03 -3.60
N MET A 75 -7.65 2.14 -3.42
CA MET A 75 -7.06 1.90 -2.10
C MET A 75 -6.04 3.01 -1.83
N ALA A 76 -6.11 3.62 -0.65
CA ALA A 76 -5.22 4.69 -0.23
C ALA A 76 -3.74 4.23 -0.33
N PRO A 77 -2.82 5.14 -0.68
CA PRO A 77 -1.40 4.83 -0.72
C PRO A 77 -0.95 4.23 0.62
N SER A 78 -0.33 3.07 0.57
CA SER A 78 0.13 2.34 1.76
C SER A 78 1.34 1.47 1.46
N TYR A 79 2.07 1.07 2.50
CA TYR A 79 3.13 0.08 2.41
C TYR A 79 3.00 -0.94 3.55
N ASN A 80 3.47 -2.16 3.32
CA ASN A 80 3.65 -3.18 4.37
C ASN A 80 5.05 -3.01 4.97
N THR A 81 5.19 -3.13 6.29
CA THR A 81 6.48 -2.92 6.98
C THR A 81 7.49 -4.04 6.73
N ARG A 82 7.02 -5.26 6.49
CA ARG A 82 7.82 -6.49 6.38
C ARG A 82 7.40 -7.40 5.23
N ALA A 83 6.10 -7.50 4.97
CA ALA A 83 5.56 -8.45 4.02
C ALA A 83 5.76 -7.99 2.58
N ASN A 84 6.17 -8.91 1.72
CA ASN A 84 6.13 -8.73 0.28
C ASN A 84 4.75 -9.16 -0.23
N LYS A 85 4.06 -8.28 -0.95
CA LYS A 85 2.72 -8.56 -1.47
C LYS A 85 2.78 -9.03 -2.91
N ILE A 86 2.19 -10.19 -3.18
CA ILE A 86 1.88 -10.69 -4.53
C ILE A 86 0.39 -10.47 -4.77
N ALA A 87 0.07 -9.50 -5.62
CA ALA A 87 -1.29 -9.10 -5.94
C ALA A 87 -1.71 -9.62 -7.33
N ILE A 88 -2.82 -10.34 -7.39
CA ILE A 88 -3.39 -10.93 -8.61
C ILE A 88 -4.74 -10.30 -8.87
N VAL A 89 -4.91 -9.69 -10.05
CA VAL A 89 -6.20 -9.12 -10.45
C VAL A 89 -7.14 -10.22 -10.90
N LEU A 90 -8.21 -10.44 -10.13
CA LEU A 90 -9.22 -11.45 -10.40
C LEU A 90 -10.32 -10.97 -11.33
N LYS A 91 -10.65 -9.67 -11.29
CA LYS A 91 -11.71 -9.09 -12.12
C LYS A 91 -11.54 -7.59 -12.26
N GLY A 92 -11.95 -7.06 -13.41
CA GLY A 92 -11.98 -5.62 -13.68
C GLY A 92 -10.67 -5.11 -14.27
N GLN A 93 -10.53 -3.78 -14.26
CA GLN A 93 -9.38 -3.10 -14.81
C GLN A 93 -9.10 -1.81 -14.05
N GLY A 94 -7.87 -1.34 -14.14
CA GLY A 94 -7.42 -0.16 -13.44
C GLY A 94 -5.95 0.10 -13.69
N TYR A 95 -5.28 0.67 -12.70
CA TYR A 95 -3.84 0.81 -12.71
C TYR A 95 -3.30 0.75 -11.28
N PHE A 96 -2.01 0.50 -11.16
CA PHE A 96 -1.29 0.66 -9.90
C PHE A 96 -0.16 1.67 -10.07
N GLU A 97 0.20 2.29 -8.96
CA GLU A 97 1.38 3.15 -8.84
C GLU A 97 2.15 2.76 -7.59
N MET A 98 3.48 2.71 -7.70
CA MET A 98 4.39 2.35 -6.62
C MET A 98 5.60 3.27 -6.61
N ALA A 99 6.01 3.72 -5.44
CA ALA A 99 7.29 4.42 -5.26
C ALA A 99 8.40 3.40 -4.95
N CYS A 100 9.44 3.37 -5.78
CA CYS A 100 10.54 2.41 -5.65
C CYS A 100 11.92 3.11 -5.65
N PRO A 101 12.77 2.89 -4.63
CA PRO A 101 14.12 3.43 -4.59
C PRO A 101 15.17 2.55 -5.30
N HIS A 102 14.81 1.33 -5.71
CA HIS A 102 15.74 0.35 -6.28
C HIS A 102 15.86 0.41 -7.81
N VAL A 103 14.91 1.06 -8.49
CA VAL A 103 14.97 1.18 -9.96
C VAL A 103 15.96 2.28 -10.31
N SER A 104 17.20 1.91 -10.61
CA SER A 104 18.16 2.78 -11.28
C SER A 104 17.62 3.10 -12.68
N GLY A 105 17.76 4.36 -13.10
CA GLY A 105 17.27 4.81 -14.40
C GLY A 105 17.93 4.02 -15.51
N GLY A 106 17.28 2.97 -15.99
CA GLY A 106 17.66 2.24 -17.17
C GLY A 106 17.61 3.20 -18.35
N ARG A 107 18.76 3.79 -18.71
CA ARG A 107 19.01 4.12 -20.10
C ARG A 107 18.89 2.80 -20.84
N SER A 108 17.80 2.62 -21.55
CA SER A 108 17.75 1.72 -22.70
C SER A 108 18.76 2.23 -23.72
N SER A 109 20.04 1.93 -23.49
CA SER A 109 21.05 1.98 -24.55
C SER A 109 20.58 0.97 -25.60
N PRO A 110 20.28 1.39 -26.85
CA PRO A 110 19.97 0.41 -27.88
C PRO A 110 21.19 -0.51 -28.00
N ARG A 111 20.95 -1.82 -27.83
CA ARG A 111 21.89 -2.88 -28.17
C ARG A 111 22.42 -2.61 -29.58
N ARG A 112 23.61 -2.02 -29.68
CA ARG A 112 24.43 -2.11 -30.88
C ARG A 112 25.21 -3.40 -30.75
N GLU A 113 24.79 -4.40 -31.50
CA GLU A 113 25.61 -5.58 -31.78
C GLU A 113 26.92 -5.11 -32.40
N ARG A 114 28.02 -5.19 -31.65
CA ARG A 114 29.38 -5.25 -32.19
C ARG A 114 30.25 -6.16 -31.33
N GLY A 115 30.43 -7.38 -31.84
CA GLY A 115 31.69 -8.11 -31.98
C GLY A 115 32.69 -8.13 -30.81
N HIS A 116 32.94 -9.36 -30.36
CA HIS A 116 34.22 -9.90 -29.89
C HIS A 116 35.08 -9.08 -28.89
N GLY A 117 35.19 -9.63 -27.69
CA GLY A 117 36.46 -9.70 -26.97
C GLY A 117 36.40 -9.18 -25.55
N ARG A 118 36.81 -10.07 -24.63
CA ARG A 118 37.29 -9.81 -23.27
C ARG A 118 36.25 -9.93 -22.16
N GLU A 119 36.14 -11.17 -21.68
CA GLU A 119 35.96 -11.50 -20.26
C GLU A 119 36.96 -10.65 -19.43
N GLU A 120 36.52 -10.15 -18.26
CA GLU A 120 37.26 -9.36 -17.24
C GLU A 120 36.72 -7.93 -16.98
N GLU A 121 35.41 -7.74 -16.75
CA GLU A 121 34.91 -6.56 -16.00
C GLU A 121 33.63 -6.90 -15.21
N GLU A 122 33.69 -7.83 -14.24
CA GLU A 122 32.59 -7.99 -13.26
C GLU A 122 33.06 -7.93 -11.78
N GLU A 123 34.34 -7.66 -11.50
CA GLU A 123 34.85 -7.55 -10.12
C GLU A 123 35.55 -6.22 -9.85
N ARG A 124 34.91 -5.07 -10.15
CA ARG A 124 35.39 -3.74 -9.70
C ARG A 124 34.25 -2.73 -9.51
N GLU A 125 33.27 -3.03 -8.66
CA GLU A 125 32.42 -1.99 -8.04
C GLU A 125 32.29 -2.12 -6.51
N GLU A 126 33.08 -2.96 -5.87
CA GLU A 126 33.33 -2.90 -4.44
C GLU A 126 34.73 -2.31 -4.22
N GLU A 127 34.85 -1.35 -3.32
CA GLU A 127 36.07 -0.59 -3.01
C GLU A 127 36.44 0.57 -3.95
N GLN A 128 35.64 1.65 -3.89
CA GLN A 128 36.19 3.00 -3.78
C GLN A 128 35.11 4.00 -3.35
N GLY A 129 35.24 4.50 -2.12
CA GLY A 129 34.41 5.62 -1.65
C GLY A 129 34.19 5.71 -0.15
N GLY A 130 35.25 5.56 0.66
CA GLY A 130 35.24 6.05 2.04
C GLY A 130 35.10 7.58 2.04
N GLY A 131 33.87 8.06 2.21
CA GLY A 131 33.53 9.48 2.31
C GLY A 131 32.03 9.60 2.53
N GLY A 132 31.63 9.94 3.76
CA GLY A 132 30.24 10.00 4.23
C GLY A 132 29.39 11.08 3.57
N GLY A 133 29.06 10.90 2.30
CA GLY A 133 27.98 11.59 1.60
C GLY A 133 26.89 10.59 1.27
N GLN A 134 25.77 10.64 1.99
CA GLN A 134 24.58 9.85 1.71
C GLN A 134 24.17 10.14 0.25
N LYS A 135 24.46 9.23 -0.70
CA LYS A 135 23.87 9.33 -2.06
C LYS A 135 22.36 9.43 -1.85
N SER A 136 21.76 10.55 -2.27
CA SER A 136 20.33 10.79 -2.08
C SER A 136 19.56 9.64 -2.72
N ARG A 137 18.92 8.81 -1.88
CA ARG A 137 18.08 7.70 -2.35
C ARG A 137 16.87 8.33 -3.04
N SER A 138 16.85 8.31 -4.37
CA SER A 138 15.73 8.84 -5.14
C SER A 138 14.64 7.78 -5.32
N TYR A 139 13.39 8.12 -5.00
CA TYR A 139 12.25 7.29 -5.36
C TYR A 139 11.87 7.50 -6.83
N ARG A 140 11.51 6.43 -7.52
CA ARG A 140 10.98 6.45 -8.88
C ARG A 140 9.57 5.89 -8.88
N GLN A 141 8.70 6.50 -9.68
CA GLN A 141 7.35 5.98 -9.89
C GLN A 141 7.41 4.78 -10.82
N VAL A 142 6.90 3.66 -10.36
CA VAL A 142 6.57 2.48 -11.16
C VAL A 142 5.06 2.50 -11.35
N LYS A 143 4.59 2.50 -12.59
CA LYS A 143 3.16 2.57 -12.92
C LYS A 143 2.84 1.60 -14.04
N SER A 144 1.71 0.92 -13.93
CA SER A 144 1.19 0.09 -15.03
C SER A 144 -0.33 0.00 -15.00
N ARG A 145 -0.92 -0.21 -16.18
CA ARG A 145 -2.32 -0.64 -16.29
C ARG A 145 -2.43 -2.10 -15.88
N ILE A 146 -3.51 -2.43 -15.20
CA ILE A 146 -3.78 -3.78 -14.71
C ILE A 146 -5.18 -4.19 -15.12
N ARG A 147 -5.31 -5.48 -15.41
CA ARG A 147 -6.54 -6.15 -15.85
C ARG A 147 -6.56 -7.57 -15.31
N GLU A 148 -7.68 -8.25 -15.40
CA GLU A 148 -7.80 -9.66 -15.06
C GLU A 148 -6.61 -10.51 -15.55
N GLY A 149 -6.05 -11.31 -14.64
CA GLY A 149 -4.84 -12.11 -14.83
C GLY A 149 -3.52 -11.38 -14.61
N SER A 150 -3.52 -10.05 -14.39
CA SER A 150 -2.29 -9.31 -14.06
C SER A 150 -1.77 -9.70 -12.68
N VAL A 151 -0.45 -9.88 -12.58
CA VAL A 151 0.26 -10.16 -11.32
C VAL A 151 1.21 -9.01 -11.03
N ILE A 152 1.20 -8.51 -9.79
CA ILE A 152 2.02 -7.39 -9.33
C ILE A 152 2.77 -7.86 -8.09
N VAL A 153 4.08 -7.61 -8.05
CA VAL A 153 4.89 -7.85 -6.86
C VAL A 153 5.22 -6.49 -6.24
N ILE A 154 4.85 -6.31 -4.97
CA ILE A 154 5.04 -5.09 -4.20
C ILE A 154 5.94 -5.46 -3.02
N PRO A 155 7.23 -5.08 -3.06
CA PRO A 155 8.12 -5.39 -1.95
C PRO A 155 7.76 -4.60 -0.69
N ALA A 156 8.16 -5.12 0.47
CA ALA A 156 8.01 -4.42 1.73
C ALA A 156 8.61 -3.00 1.67
N GLY A 157 7.97 -2.05 2.37
CA GLY A 157 8.40 -0.66 2.42
C GLY A 157 8.18 0.16 1.14
N HIS A 158 7.51 -0.37 0.12
CA HIS A 158 7.23 0.34 -1.14
C HIS A 158 5.80 0.90 -1.16
N PRO A 159 5.61 2.23 -0.98
CA PRO A 159 4.30 2.85 -1.04
C PRO A 159 3.59 2.56 -2.36
N THR A 160 2.39 2.03 -2.29
CA THR A 160 1.61 1.59 -3.45
C THR A 160 0.17 2.05 -3.34
N ALA A 161 -0.42 2.42 -4.48
CA ALA A 161 -1.85 2.66 -4.64
C ALA A 161 -2.42 1.77 -5.76
N LEU A 162 -3.61 1.21 -5.52
CA LEU A 162 -4.40 0.49 -6.51
C LEU A 162 -5.63 1.30 -6.85
N VAL A 163 -5.85 1.57 -8.13
CA VAL A 163 -6.95 2.42 -8.60
C VAL A 163 -7.82 1.64 -9.57
N ALA A 164 -9.11 1.57 -9.28
CA ALA A 164 -10.10 0.98 -10.18
C ALA A 164 -10.45 1.94 -11.32
N GLY A 165 -10.65 1.39 -12.52
CA GLY A 165 -11.20 2.14 -13.64
C GLY A 165 -12.63 2.62 -13.40
N GLU A 166 -13.14 3.49 -14.27
CA GLU A 166 -14.45 4.11 -14.11
C GLU A 166 -15.62 3.16 -14.43
N ASP A 167 -15.37 2.11 -15.23
CA ASP A 167 -16.44 1.26 -15.76
C ASP A 167 -16.83 0.12 -14.81
N LYS A 168 -15.86 -0.46 -14.11
CA LYS A 168 -16.02 -1.70 -13.34
C LYS A 168 -15.23 -1.65 -12.04
N ASN A 169 -15.74 -2.36 -11.04
CA ASN A 169 -15.00 -2.63 -9.82
C ASN A 169 -13.72 -3.44 -10.14
N LEU A 170 -12.70 -3.26 -9.32
CA LEU A 170 -11.43 -3.97 -9.39
C LEU A 170 -11.33 -4.95 -8.21
N ALA A 171 -11.28 -6.25 -8.50
CA ALA A 171 -11.08 -7.30 -7.49
C ALA A 171 -9.64 -7.82 -7.55
N VAL A 172 -8.97 -7.84 -6.41
CA VAL A 172 -7.54 -8.20 -6.29
C VAL A 172 -7.36 -9.18 -5.12
N LEU A 173 -6.79 -10.35 -5.41
CA LEU A 173 -6.33 -11.31 -4.43
C LEU A 173 -4.88 -10.99 -4.07
N CYS A 174 -4.56 -10.92 -2.79
CA CYS A 174 -3.24 -10.57 -2.29
C CYS A 174 -2.71 -11.72 -1.43
N PHE A 175 -1.49 -12.16 -1.72
CA PHE A 175 -0.70 -12.99 -0.81
C PHE A 175 0.37 -12.11 -0.21
N GLU A 176 0.41 -12.01 1.12
CA GLU A 176 1.42 -11.26 1.85
C GLU A 176 2.39 -12.29 2.42
N VAL A 177 3.62 -12.33 1.89
CA VAL A 177 4.67 -13.29 2.25
C VAL A 177 5.64 -12.63 3.23
N ASN A 178 6.06 -13.35 4.27
CA ASN A 178 6.75 -12.83 5.45
C ASN A 178 5.83 -11.92 6.28
N ALA A 179 4.62 -12.40 6.55
CA ALA A 179 3.55 -11.64 7.19
C ALA A 179 3.70 -11.54 8.72
N SER A 180 4.56 -12.34 9.35
CA SER A 180 4.77 -12.29 10.80
C SER A 180 5.22 -10.92 11.25
N PHE A 181 4.42 -10.31 12.13
CA PHE A 181 4.62 -8.95 12.67
C PHE A 181 4.62 -7.86 11.59
N ASP A 182 3.97 -8.09 10.46
CA ASP A 182 3.75 -7.08 9.43
C ASP A 182 2.64 -6.10 9.84
N ASP A 183 2.84 -4.84 9.47
CA ASP A 183 1.85 -3.78 9.62
C ASP A 183 1.62 -3.09 8.28
N LYS A 184 0.34 -2.85 7.96
CA LYS A 184 -0.06 -2.05 6.79
C LYS A 184 -0.18 -0.58 7.17
N VAL A 185 0.77 0.23 6.71
CA VAL A 185 0.86 1.65 7.02
C VAL A 185 0.24 2.48 5.91
N PHE A 186 -0.85 3.18 6.20
CA PHE A 186 -1.50 4.11 5.27
C PHE A 186 -0.86 5.50 5.32
N LEU A 187 -0.77 6.15 4.16
CA LEU A 187 -0.19 7.48 3.99
C LEU A 187 -1.23 8.57 3.73
N ALA A 188 -2.47 8.19 3.43
CA ALA A 188 -3.60 9.11 3.26
C ALA A 188 -4.87 8.55 3.90
N GLY A 189 -5.80 9.44 4.25
CA GLY A 189 -7.03 9.10 4.96
C GLY A 189 -6.93 9.30 6.47
N THR A 190 -8.07 9.13 7.14
CA THR A 190 -8.16 9.28 8.60
C THR A 190 -7.35 8.23 9.37
N ASN A 191 -7.02 7.11 8.73
CA ASN A 191 -6.14 6.06 9.27
C ASN A 191 -4.65 6.26 8.91
N SER A 192 -4.26 7.38 8.30
CA SER A 192 -2.88 7.65 7.91
C SER A 192 -1.95 7.78 9.11
N ALA A 193 -0.71 7.30 8.97
CA ALA A 193 0.36 7.55 9.94
C ALA A 193 0.66 9.04 10.11
N LEU A 194 0.41 9.85 9.08
CA LEU A 194 0.61 11.30 9.12
C LEU A 194 -0.32 12.00 10.12
N GLN A 195 -1.50 11.44 10.39
CA GLN A 195 -2.43 11.92 11.43
C GLN A 195 -1.84 11.76 12.85
N LYS A 196 -0.85 10.86 13.02
CA LYS A 196 -0.28 10.51 14.33
C LYS A 196 0.96 11.32 14.68
N MET A 197 1.47 12.13 13.77
CA MET A 197 2.64 12.98 14.01
C MET A 197 2.30 14.06 15.03
N ASP A 198 3.23 14.34 15.94
CA ASP A 198 3.10 15.50 16.83
C ASP A 198 3.39 16.80 16.09
N ARG A 199 3.04 17.93 16.74
CA ARG A 199 3.22 19.26 16.19
C ARG A 199 4.67 19.52 15.74
N PRO A 200 5.71 19.32 16.57
CA PRO A 200 7.09 19.53 16.16
C PRO A 200 7.49 18.70 14.93
N ALA A 201 7.11 17.43 14.88
CA ALA A 201 7.42 16.55 13.76
C ALA A 201 6.76 17.02 12.45
N LYS A 202 5.49 17.47 12.51
CA LYS A 202 4.79 18.02 11.34
C LYS A 202 5.50 19.26 10.78
N LEU A 203 5.78 20.24 11.63
CA LEU A 203 6.40 21.50 11.20
C LEU A 203 7.78 21.26 10.57
N LEU A 204 8.61 20.41 11.19
CA LEU A 204 9.94 20.08 10.68
C LEU A 204 9.91 19.25 9.39
N ALA A 205 9.05 18.22 9.32
CA ALA A 205 9.01 17.32 8.17
C ALA A 205 8.48 18.00 6.90
N PHE A 206 7.51 18.92 7.05
CA PHE A 206 6.88 19.60 5.93
C PHE A 206 7.41 21.02 5.69
N GLY A 207 8.33 21.52 6.53
CA GLY A 207 8.89 22.88 6.41
C GLY A 207 7.81 23.96 6.51
N ALA A 208 6.82 23.75 7.38
CA ALA A 208 5.69 24.65 7.55
C ALA A 208 5.87 25.53 8.79
N ASP A 209 5.42 26.78 8.70
CA ASP A 209 5.45 27.72 9.84
C ASP A 209 4.26 27.52 10.79
N GLU A 210 3.15 27.02 10.27
CA GLU A 210 1.88 26.86 10.98
C GLU A 210 1.33 25.43 10.87
N GLU A 211 1.02 24.81 12.00
CA GLU A 211 0.50 23.44 12.04
C GLU A 211 -0.88 23.35 11.38
N GLN A 212 -1.70 24.39 11.53
CA GLN A 212 -3.05 24.44 10.97
C GLN A 212 -3.06 24.26 9.45
N GLN A 213 -2.00 24.68 8.75
CA GLN A 213 -1.87 24.48 7.32
C GLN A 213 -1.62 23.00 6.99
N VAL A 214 -0.72 22.35 7.72
CA VAL A 214 -0.39 20.94 7.58
C VAL A 214 -1.60 20.07 7.94
N ASP A 215 -2.27 20.36 9.06
CA ASP A 215 -3.44 19.65 9.53
C ASP A 215 -4.64 19.81 8.60
N ARG A 216 -4.82 20.99 8.01
CA ARG A 216 -5.86 21.19 6.99
C ARG A 216 -5.66 20.26 5.81
N VAL A 217 -4.42 20.04 5.35
CA VAL A 217 -4.11 19.18 4.21
C VAL A 217 -4.20 17.70 4.58
N ILE A 218 -3.52 17.28 5.65
CA ILE A 218 -3.52 15.89 6.12
C ILE A 218 -4.95 15.46 6.50
N GLY A 219 -5.70 16.34 7.17
CA GLY A 219 -7.08 16.12 7.61
C GLY A 219 -8.14 16.36 6.54
N ALA A 220 -7.79 16.75 5.31
CA ALA A 220 -8.77 17.00 4.25
C ALA A 220 -9.49 15.72 3.79
N GLN A 221 -8.79 14.59 3.77
CA GLN A 221 -9.38 13.31 3.41
C GLN A 221 -10.12 12.70 4.60
N LYS A 222 -11.43 12.49 4.44
CA LYS A 222 -12.33 12.03 5.52
C LYS A 222 -12.58 10.52 5.51
N ASP A 223 -12.25 9.83 4.42
CA ASP A 223 -12.34 8.38 4.34
C ASP A 223 -11.04 7.69 4.79
N ALA A 224 -11.15 6.40 5.11
CA ALA A 224 -10.03 5.52 5.45
C ALA A 224 -9.97 4.31 4.50
N VAL A 225 -8.77 3.78 4.30
CA VAL A 225 -8.46 2.56 3.51
C VAL A 225 -8.81 2.65 2.02
N PHE A 226 -10.07 2.86 1.68
CA PHE A 226 -10.55 3.08 0.32
C PHE A 226 -11.07 4.50 0.17
N LEU A 227 -10.65 5.18 -0.88
CA LEU A 227 -10.93 6.58 -1.14
C LEU A 227 -11.61 6.73 -2.50
N ARG A 228 -12.21 7.89 -2.73
CA ARG A 228 -12.51 8.32 -4.09
C ARG A 228 -11.20 8.34 -4.91
N GLY A 229 -11.22 7.69 -6.07
CA GLY A 229 -10.09 7.64 -6.98
C GLY A 229 -9.91 8.98 -7.70
N PRO A 230 -8.73 9.24 -8.27
CA PRO A 230 -8.49 10.42 -9.08
C PRO A 230 -9.39 10.40 -10.31
N GLN A 231 -9.98 11.55 -10.65
CA GLN A 231 -10.70 11.72 -11.91
C GLN A 231 -9.72 11.55 -13.07
N SER A 232 -10.01 10.65 -14.00
CA SER A 232 -9.23 10.52 -15.22
C SER A 232 -9.50 11.76 -16.07
N HIS A 233 -8.76 12.84 -15.87
CA HIS A 233 -8.71 13.91 -16.87
C HIS A 233 -8.25 13.23 -18.16
N ARG A 234 -9.09 13.31 -19.20
CA ARG A 234 -8.67 12.97 -20.57
C ARG A 234 -7.37 13.73 -20.81
N VAL A 235 -6.25 13.02 -20.83
CA VAL A 235 -5.07 13.51 -21.53
C VAL A 235 -5.52 13.53 -22.97
N SER A 236 -5.87 14.73 -23.46
CA SER A 236 -6.04 14.95 -24.89
C SER A 236 -4.79 14.42 -25.56
N SER A 237 -4.97 13.43 -26.43
CA SER A 237 -3.97 13.10 -27.44
C SER A 237 -3.80 14.36 -28.28
N VAL A 238 -2.59 14.91 -28.28
CA VAL A 238 -2.16 15.83 -29.33
C VAL A 238 -1.56 14.97 -30.43
#